data_AF-A0A176FDV6-F1
#
_entry.id   AF-A0A176FDV6-F1
#
_cell.length_a   1.000
_cell.length_b   1.000
_cell.length_c   1.000
_cell.angle_alpha   90.00
_cell.angle_beta   90.00
_cell.angle_gamma   90.00
#
_symmetry.space_group_name_H-M   'P 1'
#
loop_
_entity.id
_entity.type
_entity.pdbx_description
1 polymer ?
#
loop_
_entity_poly.entity_id
_entity_poly.type
_entity_poly.pdbx_seq_one_letter_code
_entity_poly.pdbx_strand_id
1 'polypeptide(L)'
;MAKPWVRAAGVETDKNGKPLNASNVVPYIVAFGSAVLVAGMMRHIFALSDIDTVEKGLISGLGIGLFLASPWLLTCYSFGGRPFRLTLIDGGYATLGSAIIGVVLTLI
;
A
#
# COMPACT_ATOMS: atom_id res chain seq x y z
N MET A 1 8.71 -12.55 -2.88
CA MET A 1 8.21 -11.17 -2.83
C MET A 1 9.19 -10.21 -2.15
N ALA A 2 9.82 -10.57 -1.03
CA ALA A 2 10.72 -9.65 -0.31
C ALA A 2 12.06 -9.30 -1.03
N LYS A 3 12.71 -10.22 -1.74
CA LYS A 3 14.09 -10.01 -2.25
C LYS A 3 14.30 -8.75 -3.13
N PRO A 4 13.42 -8.44 -4.11
CA PRO A 4 13.54 -7.20 -4.90
C PRO A 4 13.30 -5.94 -4.06
N TRP A 5 12.33 -5.98 -3.14
CA TRP A 5 12.02 -4.88 -2.23
C TRP A 5 13.16 -4.63 -1.24
N VAL A 6 13.67 -5.67 -0.58
CA VAL A 6 14.80 -5.60 0.38
C VAL A 6 16.03 -4.97 -0.26
N ARG A 7 16.33 -5.37 -1.51
CA ARG A 7 17.42 -4.78 -2.28
C ARG A 7 17.19 -3.31 -2.61
N ALA A 8 15.98 -2.93 -3.01
CA ALA A 8 15.64 -1.55 -3.36
C ALA A 8 15.53 -0.63 -2.13
N ALA A 9 15.05 -1.16 -1.00
CA ALA A 9 14.90 -0.45 0.25
C ALA A 9 16.24 -0.28 1.00
N GLY A 10 17.27 -1.06 0.64
CA GLY A 10 18.58 -1.01 1.27
C GLY A 10 18.58 -1.58 2.69
N VAL A 11 17.68 -2.52 2.99
CA VAL A 11 17.58 -3.13 4.32
C VAL A 11 18.70 -4.14 4.50
N GLU A 12 19.45 -4.01 5.60
CA GLU A 12 20.52 -4.96 5.95
C GLU A 12 19.95 -6.37 6.12
N THR A 13 20.64 -7.35 5.55
CA THR A 13 20.24 -8.77 5.59
C THR A 13 21.26 -9.62 6.34
N ASP A 14 20.78 -10.65 7.02
CA ASP A 14 21.63 -11.70 7.57
C ASP A 14 22.32 -12.54 6.47
N LYS A 15 23.20 -13.45 6.88
CA LYS A 15 23.90 -14.42 6.00
C LYS A 15 22.98 -15.29 5.13
N ASN A 16 21.69 -15.36 5.45
CA ASN A 16 20.68 -16.14 4.72
C ASN A 16 19.80 -15.24 3.83
N GLY A 17 20.07 -13.94 3.76
CA GLY A 17 19.33 -12.97 2.97
C GLY A 17 18.00 -12.53 3.61
N LYS A 18 17.80 -12.78 4.92
CA LYS A 18 16.62 -12.33 5.66
C LYS A 18 16.89 -10.93 6.22
N PRO A 19 15.91 -10.00 6.14
CA PRO A 19 16.06 -8.67 6.74
C PRO A 19 16.35 -8.78 8.25
N LEU A 20 17.36 -8.05 8.74
CA LEU A 20 17.72 -8.06 10.16
C LEU A 20 16.57 -7.54 11.06
N ASN A 21 15.71 -6.69 10.51
CA ASN A 21 14.53 -6.15 11.18
C ASN A 21 13.30 -7.08 11.13
N ALA A 22 13.41 -8.29 10.59
CA ALA A 22 12.25 -9.18 10.42
C ALA A 22 11.63 -9.69 11.73
N SER A 23 12.33 -9.58 12.87
CA SER A 23 11.79 -9.89 14.20
C SER A 23 11.06 -8.71 14.84
N ASN A 24 11.14 -7.50 14.26
CA ASN A 24 10.45 -6.33 14.78
C ASN A 24 8.95 -6.41 14.42
N VAL A 25 8.10 -6.55 15.44
CA VAL A 25 6.64 -6.64 15.28
C VAL A 25 5.98 -5.28 15.04
N VAL A 26 6.64 -4.17 15.40
CA VAL A 26 6.07 -2.82 15.35
C VAL A 26 5.59 -2.42 13.95
N PRO A 27 6.37 -2.62 12.86
CA PRO A 27 5.92 -2.26 11.51
C PRO A 27 4.64 -2.99 11.07
N TYR A 28 4.42 -4.22 11.54
CA TYR A 28 3.23 -5.00 11.20
C TYR A 28 1.98 -4.44 11.89
N ILE A 29 2.10 -4.05 13.16
CA ILE A 29 1.00 -3.43 13.91
C ILE A 29 0.65 -2.08 13.30
N VAL A 30 1.67 -1.27 12.98
CA VAL A 30 1.47 0.03 12.32
C VAL A 30 0.81 -0.16 10.95
N ALA A 31 1.30 -1.10 10.13
CA ALA A 31 0.71 -1.37 8.81
C ALA A 31 -0.76 -1.81 8.91
N PHE A 32 -1.09 -2.68 9.87
CA PHE A 32 -2.46 -3.11 10.10
C PHE A 32 -3.36 -1.94 10.53
N GLY A 33 -2.91 -1.14 11.52
CA GLY A 33 -3.65 0.04 11.96
C GLY A 33 -3.87 1.05 10.83
N SER A 34 -2.83 1.32 10.02
CA SER A 34 -2.95 2.17 8.84
C SER A 34 -3.91 1.61 7.80
N ALA A 35 -3.92 0.30 7.55
CA ALA A 35 -4.85 -0.33 6.61
C ALA A 35 -6.31 -0.18 7.07
N VAL A 36 -6.59 -0.35 8.37
CA VAL A 36 -7.92 -0.14 8.95
C VAL A 36 -8.37 1.32 8.81
N LEU A 37 -7.49 2.28 9.07
CA LEU A 37 -7.79 3.70 8.89
C LEU A 37 -8.09 4.05 7.43
N VAL A 38 -7.28 3.53 6.49
CA VAL A 38 -7.52 3.70 5.05
C VAL A 38 -8.87 3.09 4.67
N ALA A 39 -9.20 1.88 5.14
CA ALA A 39 -10.50 1.25 4.89
C ALA A 39 -11.67 2.09 5.43
N GLY A 40 -11.52 2.68 6.62
CA GLY A 40 -12.53 3.58 7.19
C GLY A 40 -12.78 4.81 6.30
N MET A 41 -11.72 5.47 5.84
CA MET A 41 -11.86 6.63 4.95
C MET A 41 -12.39 6.24 3.58
N MET A 42 -11.95 5.12 3.02
CA MET A 42 -12.47 4.59 1.75
C MET A 42 -13.97 4.32 1.85
N ARG A 43 -14.45 3.70 2.95
CA ARG A 43 -15.88 3.48 3.17
C ARG A 43 -16.67 4.78 3.18
N HIS A 44 -16.15 5.81 3.83
CA HIS A 44 -16.79 7.12 3.87
C HIS A 44 -16.89 7.73 2.45
N ILE A 45 -15.81 7.69 1.68
CA ILE A 45 -15.80 8.18 0.29
C ILE A 45 -16.76 7.38 -0.58
N PHE A 46 -16.79 6.06 -0.43
CA PHE A 46 -17.64 5.18 -1.22
C PHE A 46 -19.13 5.43 -0.97
N ALA A 47 -19.50 5.63 0.31
CA ALA A 47 -20.87 6.01 0.68
C ALA A 47 -21.28 7.39 0.14
N LEU A 48 -20.35 8.36 0.12
CA LEU A 48 -20.60 9.70 -0.43
C LEU A 48 -20.67 9.72 -1.97
N SER A 49 -20.13 8.70 -2.63
CA SER A 49 -19.97 8.64 -4.09
C SER A 49 -20.85 7.57 -4.74
N ASP A 50 -21.80 6.98 -4.00
CA ASP A 50 -22.68 5.89 -4.45
C ASP A 50 -21.92 4.71 -5.09
N ILE A 51 -20.83 4.32 -4.43
CA ILE A 51 -20.01 3.14 -4.77
C ILE A 51 -20.55 1.95 -3.99
N ASP A 52 -21.50 1.26 -4.59
CA ASP A 52 -22.30 0.18 -4.00
C ASP A 52 -22.08 -1.18 -4.68
N THR A 53 -21.39 -1.23 -5.81
CA THR A 53 -21.09 -2.47 -6.53
C THR A 53 -19.63 -2.85 -6.42
N VAL A 54 -19.36 -4.16 -6.50
CA VAL A 54 -17.99 -4.73 -6.47
C VAL A 54 -17.10 -4.14 -7.56
N GLU A 55 -17.65 -3.93 -8.77
CA GLU A 55 -16.92 -3.32 -9.88
C GLU A 55 -16.51 -1.88 -9.57
N LYS A 56 -17.44 -1.05 -9.09
CA LYS A 56 -17.14 0.32 -8.68
C LYS A 56 -16.13 0.34 -7.53
N GLY A 57 -16.26 -0.57 -6.56
CA GLY A 57 -15.33 -0.70 -5.44
C GLY A 57 -13.91 -1.06 -5.88
N LEU A 58 -13.78 -2.00 -6.82
CA LEU A 58 -12.50 -2.39 -7.41
C LEU A 58 -11.86 -1.22 -8.17
N ILE A 59 -12.60 -0.58 -9.08
CA ILE A 59 -12.09 0.52 -9.92
C ILE A 59 -11.71 1.72 -9.04
N SER A 60 -12.55 2.10 -8.09
CA SER A 60 -12.25 3.21 -7.18
C SER A 60 -11.09 2.88 -6.25
N GLY A 61 -10.98 1.64 -5.76
CA GLY A 61 -9.84 1.18 -4.98
C GLY A 61 -8.52 1.22 -5.77
N LEU A 62 -8.53 0.74 -7.02
CA LEU A 62 -7.40 0.87 -7.94
C LEU A 62 -7.04 2.34 -8.18
N GLY A 63 -8.05 3.18 -8.39
CA GLY A 63 -7.86 4.61 -8.63
C GLY A 63 -7.20 5.32 -7.45
N ILE A 64 -7.64 5.04 -6.22
CA ILE A 64 -7.05 5.61 -5.00
C ILE A 64 -5.58 5.22 -4.88
N GLY A 65 -5.24 3.94 -5.03
CA GLY A 65 -3.86 3.52 -4.86
C GLY A 65 -2.95 3.95 -6.02
N LEU A 66 -3.45 3.93 -7.26
CA LEU A 66 -2.66 4.28 -8.44
C LEU A 66 -2.50 5.79 -8.64
N PHE A 67 -3.55 6.57 -8.40
CA PHE A 67 -3.57 8.01 -8.71
C PHE A 67 -3.48 8.93 -7.49
N LEU A 68 -3.66 8.42 -6.27
CA LEU A 68 -3.43 9.21 -5.04
C LEU A 68 -2.20 8.71 -4.28
N ALA A 69 -2.17 7.42 -3.92
CA ALA A 69 -1.08 6.89 -3.08
C ALA A 69 0.25 6.83 -3.84
N SER A 70 0.26 6.33 -5.08
CA SER A 70 1.51 6.17 -5.85
C SER A 70 2.20 7.50 -6.18
N PRO A 71 1.51 8.57 -6.62
CA PRO A 71 2.13 9.87 -6.82
C PRO A 71 2.62 10.50 -5.51
N TRP A 72 1.87 10.33 -4.41
CA TRP A 72 2.31 10.82 -3.10
C TRP A 72 3.60 10.13 -2.63
N LEU A 73 3.66 8.79 -2.78
CA LEU A 73 4.87 8.01 -2.51
C LEU A 73 6.03 8.45 -3.42
N LEU A 74 5.78 8.67 -4.70
CA LEU A 74 6.79 9.16 -5.65
C LEU A 74 7.39 10.49 -5.18
N THR A 75 6.57 11.44 -4.74
CA THR A 75 7.03 12.73 -4.22
C THR A 75 7.89 12.53 -2.97
N CYS A 76 7.39 11.78 -1.97
CA CYS A 76 8.13 11.52 -0.73
C CYS A 76 9.47 10.82 -0.99
N TYR A 77 9.49 9.86 -1.91
CA TYR A 77 10.69 9.07 -2.24
C TYR A 77 11.69 9.85 -3.09
N SER A 78 11.20 10.73 -3.98
CA SER A 78 12.06 11.62 -4.76
C SER A 78 12.82 12.60 -3.86
N PHE A 79 12.12 13.23 -2.90
CA PHE A 79 12.78 14.09 -1.90
C PHE A 79 13.66 13.30 -0.93
N GLY A 80 13.27 12.06 -0.60
CA GLY A 80 14.04 11.17 0.25
C GLY A 80 15.22 10.46 -0.44
N GLY A 81 15.50 10.76 -1.71
CA GLY A 81 16.61 10.15 -2.46
C GLY A 81 16.49 8.64 -2.67
N ARG A 82 15.27 8.08 -2.62
CA ARG A 82 15.01 6.65 -2.76
C ARG A 82 14.98 6.26 -4.24
N PRO A 83 15.39 5.03 -4.60
CA PRO A 83 15.40 4.60 -5.99
C PRO A 83 13.99 4.48 -6.55
N PHE A 84 13.78 4.90 -7.80
CA PHE A 84 12.46 4.84 -8.47
C PHE A 84 11.85 3.43 -8.48
N ARG A 85 12.68 2.38 -8.50
CA ARG A 85 12.21 0.99 -8.39
C ARG A 85 11.46 0.72 -7.09
N LEU A 86 11.84 1.37 -5.98
CA LEU A 86 11.14 1.23 -4.71
C LEU A 86 9.75 1.86 -4.79
N THR A 87 9.62 3.03 -5.42
CA THR A 87 8.33 3.67 -5.68
C THR A 87 7.41 2.78 -6.51
N LEU A 88 7.94 2.11 -7.54
CA LEU A 88 7.12 1.23 -8.38
C LEU A 88 6.60 0.00 -7.60
N ILE A 89 7.44 -0.56 -6.73
CA ILE A 89 7.06 -1.70 -5.88
C ILE A 89 6.02 -1.27 -4.84
N ASP A 90 6.29 -0.20 -4.10
CA ASP A 90 5.43 0.26 -3.00
C ASP A 90 4.14 0.91 -3.51
N GLY A 91 4.19 1.60 -4.65
CA GLY A 91 3.01 2.08 -5.37
C GLY A 91 2.14 0.92 -5.88
N GLY A 92 2.76 -0.16 -6.38
CA GLY A 92 2.04 -1.39 -6.71
C GLY A 92 1.35 -2.02 -5.50
N TYR A 93 2.03 -2.07 -4.35
CA TYR A 93 1.43 -2.54 -3.10
C TYR A 93 0.27 -1.66 -2.63
N ALA A 94 0.42 -0.34 -2.71
CA ALA A 94 -0.66 0.59 -2.38
C ALA A 94 -1.87 0.42 -3.31
N THR A 95 -1.62 0.28 -4.62
CA THR A 95 -2.65 0.06 -5.65
C THR A 95 -3.44 -1.22 -5.42
N LEU A 96 -2.75 -2.35 -5.25
CA LEU A 96 -3.41 -3.64 -5.03
C LEU A 96 -4.07 -3.70 -3.64
N GLY A 97 -3.44 -3.12 -2.62
CA GLY A 97 -3.99 -3.04 -1.27
C GLY A 97 -5.30 -2.26 -1.25
N SER A 98 -5.34 -1.07 -1.86
CA SER A 98 -6.55 -0.27 -1.98
C SER A 98 -7.62 -0.95 -2.83
N ALA A 99 -7.25 -1.65 -3.91
CA ALA A 99 -8.19 -2.43 -4.71
C ALA A 99 -8.89 -3.53 -3.89
N ILE A 100 -8.13 -4.30 -3.12
CA ILE A 100 -8.66 -5.37 -2.25
C ILE A 100 -9.58 -4.76 -1.19
N ILE A 101 -9.17 -3.67 -0.53
CA ILE A 101 -10.00 -2.98 0.46
C ILE A 101 -11.31 -2.51 -0.19
N GLY A 102 -11.26 -1.93 -1.39
CA GLY A 102 -12.45 -1.46 -2.10
C GLY A 102 -13.43 -2.57 -2.46
N VAL A 103 -12.92 -3.73 -2.88
CA VAL A 103 -13.74 -4.93 -3.09
C VAL A 103 -14.37 -5.41 -1.78
N VAL A 104 -13.57 -5.55 -0.70
CA VAL A 104 -14.08 -6.03 0.59
C VAL A 104 -15.16 -5.10 1.15
N LEU A 105 -14.99 -3.79 1.03
CA LEU A 105 -15.97 -2.81 1.52
C LEU A 105 -17.30 -2.82 0.76
N THR A 106 -17.32 -3.25 -0.49
CA THR A 106 -18.54 -3.32 -1.32
C THR A 106 -19.26 -4.67 -1.20
N LEU A 107 -18.69 -5.61 -0.44
CA LEU A 107 -19.31 -6.89 -0.10
C LEU A 107 -20.06 -6.85 1.25
N ILE A 108 -19.99 -5.74 1.98
CA ILE A 108 -20.54 -5.54 3.34
C ILE A 108 -21.63 -4.48 3.28
#